data_AF-A0A7J5EH19-F1
#
_entry.id   AF-A0A7J5EH19-F1
#
_cell.length_a   1.000
_cell.length_b   1.000
_cell.length_c   1.000
_cell.angle_alpha   90.00
_cell.angle_beta   90.00
_cell.angle_gamma   90.00
#
_symmetry.space_group_name_H-M   'P 1'
#
loop_
_entity.id
_entity.type
_entity.pdbx_description
1 polymer ?
#
loop_
_entity_poly.entity_id
_entity_poly.type
_entity_poly.pdbx_seq_one_letter_code
_entity_poly.pdbx_strand_id
1 'polypeptide(L)'
;MRALLAFFVRVRCCDRDDAAPVTDFDGPPEEAPDDAVPWYALPEPAWADHTVIFGHWAAHGLRMGERWIATDAGCVWGHGLAAVRLPDRAVTLVKSVETAS
;
A
#
# COMPACT_ATOMS: atom_id res chain seq x y z
N MET A 1 -15.89 -4.23 15.52
CA MET A 1 -16.31 -4.15 14.10
C MET A 1 -15.81 -2.89 13.38
N ARG A 2 -16.06 -1.66 13.88
CA ARG A 2 -15.59 -0.41 13.23
C ARG A 2 -14.07 -0.28 13.10
N ALA A 3 -13.31 -0.62 14.15
CA ALA A 3 -11.84 -0.55 14.13
C ALA A 3 -11.23 -1.51 13.09
N LEU A 4 -11.75 -2.74 13.00
CA LEU A 4 -11.29 -3.75 12.03
C LEU A 4 -11.52 -3.29 10.59
N LEU A 5 -12.68 -2.69 10.30
CA LEU A 5 -12.97 -2.16 8.98
C LEU A 5 -12.02 -1.00 8.62
N ALA A 6 -11.79 -0.08 9.56
CA ALA A 6 -10.85 1.03 9.36
C ALA A 6 -9.44 0.52 9.05
N PHE A 7 -9.02 -0.58 9.69
CA PHE A 7 -7.75 -1.23 9.37
C PHE A 7 -7.69 -1.65 7.89
N PHE A 8 -8.66 -2.43 7.43
CA PHE A 8 -8.65 -2.97 6.06
C PHE A 8 -8.80 -1.93 4.95
N VAL A 9 -9.38 -0.75 5.23
CA VAL A 9 -9.74 0.22 4.18
C VAL A 9 -9.06 1.58 4.31
N ARG A 10 -8.28 1.82 5.37
CA ARG A 10 -7.63 3.12 5.61
C ARG A 10 -6.18 3.05 6.06
N VAL A 11 -5.71 1.91 6.55
CA VAL A 11 -4.39 1.85 7.15
C VAL A 11 -3.29 1.85 6.11
N ARG A 12 -2.27 2.66 6.40
CA ARG A 12 -1.09 2.87 5.58
C ARG A 12 0.16 2.54 6.40
N CYS A 13 0.34 3.29 7.48
CA CYS A 13 1.40 3.06 8.44
C CYS A 13 0.87 2.56 9.78
N CYS A 14 1.73 1.86 10.50
CA CYS A 14 1.57 1.52 11.90
C CYS A 14 2.78 2.01 12.68
N ASP A 15 2.60 2.29 13.97
CA ASP A 15 3.69 2.47 14.91
C ASP A 15 4.57 1.20 14.95
N ARG A 16 5.88 1.38 15.00
CA ARG A 16 6.84 0.27 14.97
C ARG A 16 6.82 -0.57 16.25
N ASP A 17 6.56 0.04 17.40
CA ASP A 17 6.72 -0.60 18.71
C ASP A 17 5.48 -1.38 19.13
N ASP A 18 4.29 -0.83 18.91
CA ASP A 18 3.03 -1.43 19.36
C ASP A 18 2.07 -1.83 18.22
N ALA A 19 2.49 -1.63 16.96
CA ALA A 19 1.70 -1.89 15.76
C ALA A 19 0.38 -1.11 15.67
N ALA A 20 0.22 -0.03 16.44
CA ALA A 20 -0.97 0.80 16.41
C ALA A 20 -1.13 1.48 15.05
N PRO A 21 -2.33 1.49 14.44
CA PRO A 21 -2.57 2.16 13.18
C PRO A 21 -2.37 3.68 13.26
N VAL A 22 -1.57 4.24 12.35
CA VAL A 22 -1.45 5.69 12.16
C VAL A 22 -2.53 6.13 11.18
N THR A 23 -3.57 6.81 11.67
CA THR A 23 -4.77 7.15 10.88
C THR A 23 -4.70 8.48 10.14
N ASP A 24 -3.82 9.37 10.57
CA ASP A 24 -3.75 10.77 10.13
C ASP A 24 -2.60 11.01 9.14
N PHE A 25 -2.20 9.97 8.41
CA PHE A 25 -1.16 10.00 7.39
C PHE A 25 -1.67 9.44 6.06
N ASP A 26 -1.41 10.14 4.96
CA ASP A 26 -1.80 9.76 3.60
C ASP A 26 -0.70 9.96 2.55
N GLY A 27 0.49 10.39 2.96
CA GLY A 27 1.66 10.62 2.11
C GLY A 27 2.41 9.34 1.67
N PRO A 28 3.50 9.49 0.92
CA PRO A 28 4.35 8.38 0.50
C PRO A 28 5.09 7.75 1.68
N PRO A 29 5.48 6.46 1.64
CA PRO A 29 6.19 5.77 2.72
C PRO A 29 7.42 6.51 3.25
N GLU A 30 8.13 7.25 2.38
CA GLU A 30 9.31 8.03 2.71
C GLU A 30 9.03 9.22 3.65
N GLU A 31 7.78 9.69 3.70
CA GLU A 31 7.34 10.82 4.52
C GLU A 31 6.58 10.36 5.78
N ALA A 32 6.61 9.05 6.07
CA ALA A 32 5.98 8.53 7.27
C ALA A 32 6.50 9.26 8.52
N PRO A 33 5.63 9.61 9.49
CA PRO A 33 6.05 10.20 10.76
C PRO A 33 7.12 9.35 11.46
N ASP A 34 7.91 10.00 12.33
CA ASP A 34 8.91 9.31 13.14
C ASP A 34 8.29 8.10 13.86
N ASP A 35 9.03 6.99 13.86
CA ASP A 35 8.64 5.66 14.39
C ASP A 35 7.47 4.94 13.69
N ALA A 36 6.82 5.56 12.69
CA ALA A 36 5.84 4.89 11.85
C ALA A 36 6.49 4.12 10.68
N VAL A 37 5.98 2.93 10.40
CA VAL A 37 6.39 2.10 9.26
C VAL A 37 5.18 1.71 8.43
N PRO A 38 5.33 1.46 7.12
CA PRO A 38 4.27 0.81 6.34
C PRO A 38 3.81 -0.48 7.04
N TRP A 39 2.50 -0.73 7.09
CA TRP A 39 1.95 -1.88 7.84
C TRP A 39 2.56 -3.23 7.40
N TYR A 40 2.97 -3.34 6.14
CA TYR A 40 3.59 -4.55 5.58
C TYR A 40 5.06 -4.74 5.99
N ALA A 41 5.67 -3.74 6.63
CA ALA A 41 7.05 -3.75 7.11
C ALA A 41 7.16 -4.03 8.62
N LEU A 42 6.02 -4.25 9.30
CA LEU A 42 6.01 -4.70 10.69
C LEU A 42 6.69 -6.08 10.82
N PRO A 43 7.41 -6.32 11.94
CA PRO A 43 8.02 -7.62 12.20
C PRO A 43 6.96 -8.71 12.39
N GLU A 44 7.33 -9.94 12.01
CA GLU A 44 6.52 -11.16 12.26
C GLU A 44 5.03 -11.04 11.87
N PRO A 45 4.72 -10.63 10.63
CA PRO A 45 3.34 -10.46 10.23
C PRO A 45 2.61 -11.79 10.16
N ALA A 46 1.31 -11.79 10.51
CA ALA A 46 0.45 -12.96 10.41
C ALA A 46 0.33 -13.53 8.97
N TRP A 47 0.70 -12.75 7.95
CA TRP A 47 0.68 -13.13 6.53
C TRP A 47 2.05 -13.61 6.02
N ALA A 48 3.02 -13.90 6.89
CA ALA A 48 4.40 -14.23 6.52
C ALA A 48 4.56 -15.42 5.54
N ASP A 49 3.58 -16.34 5.50
CA ASP A 49 3.57 -17.53 4.64
C ASP A 49 2.97 -17.29 3.24
N HIS A 50 2.41 -16.11 2.98
CA HIS A 50 1.76 -15.76 1.72
C HIS A 50 2.28 -14.45 1.14
N THR A 51 1.94 -14.18 -0.13
CA THR A 51 2.16 -12.87 -0.74
C THR A 51 0.92 -12.00 -0.54
N VAL A 52 1.08 -10.83 0.09
CA VAL A 52 -0.02 -9.89 0.25
C VAL A 52 -0.08 -8.91 -0.92
N ILE A 53 -1.26 -8.75 -1.51
CA ILE A 53 -1.50 -7.83 -2.63
C ILE A 53 -2.49 -6.78 -2.15
N PHE A 54 -2.15 -5.51 -2.28
CA PHE A 54 -2.97 -4.43 -1.74
C PHE A 54 -2.98 -3.19 -2.66
N GLY A 55 -3.99 -2.34 -2.43
CA GLY A 55 -4.14 -1.04 -3.07
C GLY A 55 -4.47 0.03 -2.04
N HIS A 56 -5.41 0.93 -2.36
CA HIS A 56 -5.91 2.04 -1.54
C HIS A 56 -4.92 3.18 -1.26
N TRP A 57 -3.63 2.88 -1.18
CA TRP A 57 -2.58 3.85 -0.86
C TRP A 57 -1.90 4.38 -2.13
N ALA A 58 -2.57 5.26 -2.86
CA ALA A 58 -2.03 5.82 -4.11
C ALA A 58 -0.67 6.54 -3.95
N ALA A 59 -0.43 7.23 -2.83
CA ALA A 59 0.85 7.89 -2.55
C ALA A 59 2.02 6.90 -2.39
N HIS A 60 1.74 5.64 -2.05
CA HIS A 60 2.73 4.58 -2.09
C HIS A 60 3.09 4.18 -3.53
N GLY A 61 2.11 4.19 -4.44
CA GLY A 61 2.31 3.84 -5.84
C GLY A 61 2.57 2.34 -6.06
N LEU A 62 2.93 2.01 -7.31
CA LEU A 62 3.32 0.65 -7.69
C LEU A 62 4.71 0.31 -7.17
N ARG A 63 4.78 -0.55 -6.15
CA ARG A 63 6.04 -1.10 -5.63
C ARG A 63 5.84 -2.56 -5.25
N MET A 64 6.93 -3.33 -5.23
CA MET A 64 6.90 -4.76 -4.91
C MET A 64 8.09 -5.12 -4.04
N GLY A 65 7.84 -5.85 -2.96
CA GLY A 65 8.86 -6.49 -2.14
C GLY A 65 8.83 -8.01 -2.31
N GLU A 66 9.57 -8.73 -1.49
CA GLU A 66 9.65 -10.20 -1.58
C GLU A 66 8.28 -10.87 -1.41
N ARG A 67 7.47 -10.41 -0.44
CA ARG A 67 6.17 -11.02 -0.10
C ARG A 67 5.00 -10.03 -0.13
N TRP A 68 5.17 -8.89 -0.77
CA TRP A 68 4.11 -7.88 -0.88
C TRP A 68 4.12 -7.18 -2.23
N ILE A 69 2.93 -6.81 -2.72
CA ILE A 69 2.71 -6.15 -4.01
C ILE A 69 1.69 -5.03 -3.81
N ALA A 70 2.11 -3.79 -4.03
CA ALA A 70 1.21 -2.64 -4.05
C ALA A 70 0.80 -2.33 -5.49
N THR A 71 -0.48 -2.43 -5.82
CA THR A 71 -0.99 -2.23 -7.19
C THR A 71 -1.66 -0.87 -7.41
N ASP A 72 -1.87 -0.10 -6.35
CA ASP A 72 -2.45 1.24 -6.47
C ASP A 72 -1.41 2.23 -6.98
N ALA A 73 -1.31 2.30 -8.30
CA ALA A 73 -0.44 3.22 -9.01
C ALA A 73 -1.03 4.64 -9.14
N GLY A 74 -2.18 4.94 -8.51
CA GLY A 74 -2.77 6.27 -8.50
C GLY A 74 -3.41 6.71 -9.82
N CYS A 75 -4.09 5.80 -10.53
CA CYS A 75 -4.72 6.09 -11.83
C CYS A 75 -5.61 7.35 -11.84
N VAL A 76 -6.41 7.55 -10.79
CA VAL A 76 -7.32 8.72 -10.69
C VAL A 76 -6.57 10.04 -10.48
N TRP A 77 -5.31 9.97 -10.03
CA TRP A 77 -4.44 11.12 -9.79
C TRP A 77 -3.56 11.47 -11.00
N GLY A 78 -3.90 10.96 -12.19
CA GLY A 78 -3.14 11.25 -13.42
C GLY A 78 -1.96 10.31 -13.69
N HIS A 79 -1.82 9.22 -12.93
CA HIS A 79 -0.74 8.25 -13.13
C HIS A 79 -1.16 7.12 -14.08
N GLY A 80 -1.44 5.93 -13.57
CA GLY A 80 -1.87 4.80 -14.39
C GLY A 80 -2.54 3.69 -13.58
N LEU A 81 -3.21 2.79 -14.29
CA LEU A 81 -3.76 1.56 -13.74
C LEU A 81 -2.76 0.42 -13.96
N ALA A 82 -2.37 -0.25 -12.88
CA ALA A 82 -1.42 -1.36 -12.91
C ALA A 82 -2.12 -2.71 -12.79
N ALA A 83 -1.64 -3.69 -13.56
CA ALA A 83 -1.94 -5.11 -13.40
C ALA A 83 -0.64 -5.89 -13.24
N VAL A 84 -0.61 -6.85 -12.31
CA VAL A 84 0.55 -7.69 -12.04
C VAL A 84 0.22 -9.15 -12.32
N ARG A 85 1.01 -9.81 -13.17
CA ARG A 85 0.93 -11.25 -13.42
C ARG A 85 1.72 -11.99 -12.33
N LEU A 86 1.04 -12.77 -11.49
CA LEU A 86 1.64 -13.32 -10.27
C LEU A 86 2.83 -14.29 -10.47
N PRO A 87 2.81 -15.23 -11.45
CA PRO A 87 3.89 -16.19 -11.60
C PRO A 87 5.29 -15.59 -11.83
N ASP A 88 5.37 -14.47 -12.56
CA ASP A 88 6.63 -13.82 -12.93
C ASP A 88 6.71 -12.33 -12.53
N ARG A 89 5.68 -11.84 -11.83
CA ARG A 89 5.53 -10.45 -11.37
C ARG A 89 5.61 -9.42 -12.49
N ALA A 90 5.30 -9.82 -13.72
CA ALA A 90 5.30 -8.90 -14.84
C ALA A 90 4.21 -7.84 -14.67
N VAL A 91 4.57 -6.59 -14.96
CA VAL A 91 3.68 -5.43 -14.82
C VAL A 91 3.16 -5.01 -16.19
N THR A 92 1.85 -4.83 -16.29
CA THR A 92 1.22 -4.03 -17.33
C THR A 92 0.71 -2.74 -16.71
N LEU A 93 1.14 -1.59 -17.22
CA LEU A 93 0.70 -0.27 -16.77
C LEU A 93 0.03 0.47 -17.91
N VAL A 94 -1.23 0.86 -17.72
CA VAL A 94 -1.98 1.69 -18.68
C VAL A 94 -2.09 3.10 -18.10
N LYS A 95 -1.71 4.12 -18.87
CA LYS A 95 -1.80 5.52 -18.44
C LYS A 95 -3.26 5.97 -18.28
N SER A 96 -3.51 6.88 -17.36
CA SER A 96 -4.84 7.50 -17.24
C SER A 96 -5.17 8.30 -18.51
N VAL A 97 -6.44 8.33 -18.88
CA VAL A 97 -6.94 9.03 -20.08
C VAL A 97 -7.17 10.52 -19.84
N GLU A 98 -7.31 10.94 -18.59
CA GLU A 98 -7.44 12.33 -18.13
C GLU A 98 -6.71 12.50 -16.80
N THR A 99 -6.12 13.68 -16.59
CA THR A 99 -5.58 14.12 -15.30
C THR A 99 -6.73 14.74 -14.51
N ALA A 100 -6.96 14.34 -13.26
CA ALA A 100 -7.88 15.08 -12.40
C ALA A 100 -7.43 16.55 -12.35
N SER A 101 -8.34 17.45 -12.72
CA SER A 101 -8.13 18.89 -12.83
C SER A 101 -7.97 19.55 -11.47
#